data_AF-A0A939YVF9-F1
#
_entry.id   AF-A0A939YVF9-F1
#
_cell.length_a   1.000
_cell.length_b   1.000
_cell.length_c   1.000
_cell.angle_alpha   90.00
_cell.angle_beta   90.00
_cell.angle_gamma   90.00
#
_symmetry.space_group_name_H-M   'P 1'
#
loop_
_entity.id
_entity.type
_entity.pdbx_description
1 polymer ?
#
loop_
_entity_poly.entity_id
_entity_poly.type
_entity_poly.pdbx_seq_one_letter_code
_entity_poly.pdbx_strand_id
1 'polypeptide(L)' 'MKCPYCGSEHIEEGVAWGKTVDTGCVGLRYTRGTLWTGIAQVYSDLCLDCGAILKSYIKEDTKKEWSHAPGSRYSR' A
#
# COMPACT_ATOMS: atom_id res chain seq x y z
N MET A 1 -14.42 -11.25 -4.82
CA MET A 1 -13.29 -12.14 -5.21
C MET A 1 -13.18 -13.29 -4.23
N LYS A 2 -12.58 -14.44 -4.59
CA LYS A 2 -12.36 -15.55 -3.64
C LYS A 2 -10.95 -15.47 -3.07
N CYS A 3 -10.80 -15.65 -1.76
CA CYS A 3 -9.49 -15.71 -1.09
C CYS A 3 -8.70 -16.91 -1.63
N PRO A 4 -7.49 -16.72 -2.20
CA PRO A 4 -6.69 -17.81 -2.74
C PRO A 4 -6.07 -18.70 -1.64
N TYR A 5 -6.09 -18.24 -0.38
CA TYR A 5 -5.49 -18.95 0.75
C TYR A 5 -6.47 -19.87 1.48
N CYS A 6 -7.71 -19.41 1.72
CA CYS A 6 -8.72 -20.19 2.45
C CYS A 6 -9.99 -20.50 1.64
N GLY A 7 -10.15 -19.92 0.44
CA GLY A 7 -11.34 -20.09 -0.36
C GLY A 7 -12.58 -19.32 0.12
N SER A 8 -12.47 -18.45 1.13
CA SER A 8 -13.61 -17.62 1.55
C SER A 8 -13.97 -16.54 0.52
N GLU A 9 -15.24 -16.14 0.50
CA GLU A 9 -15.75 -14.98 -0.24
C GLU A 9 -16.00 -13.76 0.67
N HIS A 10 -15.75 -13.90 1.98
CA HIS A 10 -15.89 -12.85 2.98
C HIS A 10 -14.68 -11.90 2.94
N ILE A 11 -14.67 -11.04 1.93
CA ILE A 11 -13.61 -10.09 1.64
C ILE A 11 -14.09 -8.67 1.89
N GLU A 12 -13.37 -7.95 2.73
CA GLU A 12 -13.53 -6.51 2.91
C GLU A 12 -12.56 -5.77 1.97
N GLU A 13 -13.11 -5.01 1.03
CA GLU A 13 -12.34 -4.35 -0.03
C GLU A 13 -11.93 -2.93 0.36
N GLY A 14 -10.74 -2.50 -0.06
CA GLY A 14 -10.30 -1.11 0.07
C GLY A 14 -10.02 -0.65 1.50
N VAL A 15 -9.55 -1.54 2.37
CA VAL A 15 -9.10 -1.24 3.73
C VAL A 15 -7.82 -0.39 3.68
N ALA A 16 -7.87 0.81 4.27
CA ALA A 16 -6.74 1.75 4.26
C ALA A 16 -5.64 1.34 5.27
N TRP A 17 -4.38 1.43 4.85
CA TRP A 17 -3.23 1.28 5.74
C TRP A 17 -3.06 2.52 6.62
N GLY A 18 -2.95 2.36 7.93
CA GLY A 18 -2.84 3.48 8.87
C GLY A 18 -1.78 3.28 9.94
N LYS A 19 -1.42 4.36 10.65
CA LYS A 19 -0.62 4.34 11.87
C LYS A 19 -1.46 4.89 13.02
N THR A 20 -1.34 4.30 14.21
CA THR A 20 -2.11 4.68 15.40
C THR A 20 -1.50 5.81 16.24
N VAL A 21 -0.17 5.99 16.23
CA VAL A 21 0.53 6.79 17.27
C VAL A 21 1.19 8.11 16.81
N ASP A 22 1.27 8.38 15.51
CA ASP A 22 1.55 9.73 15.02
C ASP A 22 0.73 9.88 13.74
N THR A 23 -0.03 10.97 13.64
CA THR A 23 -0.86 11.31 12.49
C THR A 23 -0.10 11.07 11.18
N GLY A 24 -0.54 10.10 10.38
CA GLY A 24 0.11 9.75 9.12
C GLY A 24 -0.33 8.41 8.56
N CYS A 25 -0.15 8.24 7.25
CA CYS A 25 -0.47 7.02 6.53
C CYS A 25 0.80 6.16 6.39
N VAL A 26 0.65 4.83 6.40
CA VAL A 26 1.72 3.91 5.98
C VAL A 26 1.47 3.57 4.52
N GLY A 27 2.49 3.67 3.68
CA GLY A 27 2.32 3.39 2.25
C GLY A 27 3.58 3.62 1.42
N LEU A 28 3.40 3.81 0.12
CA LEU A 28 4.51 3.93 -0.83
C LEU A 28 5.16 5.30 -0.74
N ARG A 29 6.47 5.34 -0.54
CA ARG A 29 7.23 6.58 -0.45
C ARG A 29 7.56 7.11 -1.83
N TYR A 30 7.43 8.42 -2.00
CA TYR A 30 7.89 9.14 -3.19
C TYR A 30 8.57 10.45 -2.81
N THR A 31 9.37 10.97 -3.73
CA THR A 31 10.03 12.27 -3.62
C THR A 31 9.27 13.30 -4.46
N ARG A 32 9.20 14.54 -3.98
CA ARG A 32 8.64 15.70 -4.69
C ARG A 32 9.69 16.81 -4.71
N GLY A 33 10.48 16.86 -5.77
CA GLY A 33 11.64 17.75 -5.85
C GLY A 33 12.81 17.24 -5.01
N THR A 34 13.72 18.10 -4.56
CA THR A 34 14.98 17.67 -3.90
C THR A 34 14.89 17.40 -2.40
N LEU A 35 13.86 17.92 -1.70
CA LEU A 35 13.84 17.98 -0.23
C LEU A 35 12.54 17.47 0.41
N TRP A 36 11.49 17.19 -0.36
CA TRP A 36 10.20 16.77 0.18
C TRP A 36 9.93 15.32 -0.16
N THR A 37 9.61 14.53 0.85
CA THR A 37 9.13 13.15 0.69
C THR A 37 7.66 13.07 1.06
N GLY A 38 6.87 12.38 0.24
CA GLY A 38 5.47 12.07 0.51
C GLY A 38 5.24 10.57 0.69
N ILE A 39 4.07 10.24 1.25
CA ILE A 39 3.58 8.87 1.36
C ILE A 39 2.26 8.78 0.60
N ALA A 40 2.18 7.84 -0.33
CA ALA A 40 0.96 7.46 -1.02
C ALA A 40 0.12 6.55 -0.12
N GLN A 41 -1.15 6.87 0.08
CA GLN A 41 -2.07 6.00 0.84
C GLN A 41 -2.25 4.66 0.10
N VAL A 42 -1.92 3.57 0.78
CA VAL A 42 -2.15 2.20 0.28
C VAL A 42 -3.45 1.66 0.84
N TYR A 43 -4.17 0.95 -0.01
CA TYR A 43 -5.37 0.20 0.32
C TYR A 43 -5.11 -1.28 0.05
N SER A 44 -5.76 -2.15 0.83
CA SER A 44 -5.76 -3.58 0.56
C SER A 44 -7.15 -4.19 0.72
N ASP A 45 -7.35 -5.32 0.08
CA ASP A 45 -8.52 -6.16 0.34
C ASP A 45 -8.13 -7.21 1.41
N LEU A 46 -8.97 -7.36 2.44
CA LEU A 46 -8.75 -8.22 3.60
C LEU A 46 -9.75 -9.38 3.61
N CYS A 47 -9.27 -10.61 3.70
CA CYS A 47 -10.13 -11.75 3.99
C CYS A 47 -10.44 -11.80 5.49
N LEU A 48 -11.70 -11.61 5.86
CA LEU A 48 -12.11 -11.54 7.26
C LEU A 48 -12.07 -12.88 7.99
N ASP A 49 -12.06 -14.00 7.25
CA ASP A 49 -12.07 -15.33 7.85
C ASP A 49 -10.66 -15.85 8.16
N CYS A 50 -9.66 -15.55 7.33
CA CYS A 50 -8.29 -16.03 7.52
C CYS A 50 -7.23 -14.93 7.74
N GLY A 51 -7.64 -13.66 7.67
CA GLY A 51 -6.74 -12.51 7.85
C GLY A 51 -5.79 -12.26 6.66
N ALA A 52 -5.95 -12.95 5.54
CA ALA A 52 -5.09 -12.76 4.38
C ALA A 52 -5.27 -11.37 3.75
N ILE A 53 -4.16 -10.68 3.54
CA ILE A 53 -4.10 -9.48 2.70
C ILE A 53 -4.00 -9.94 1.24
N LEU A 54 -4.94 -9.49 0.42
CA LEU A 54 -5.06 -9.89 -0.97
C LEU A 54 -4.43 -8.83 -1.90
N LYS A 55 -5.25 -8.13 -2.68
CA LYS A 55 -4.79 -7.07 -3.58
C LYS A 55 -4.40 -5.85 -2.76
N SER A 56 -3.25 -5.24 -3.08
CA SER A 56 -2.84 -3.94 -2.51
C SER A 56 -2.64 -2.92 -3.63
N TYR A 57 -3.13 -1.69 -3.46
CA TYR A 57 -3.17 -0.67 -4.50
C TYR A 57 -3.21 0.75 -3.92
N ILE A 58 -2.86 1.74 -4.75
CA ILE A 58 -3.05 3.17 -4.46
C ILE A 58 -4.15 3.73 -5.38
N LYS A 59 -4.90 4.73 -4.89
CA LYS A 59 -5.96 5.42 -5.67
C LYS A 59 -5.49 6.76 -6.27
N GLU A 60 -4.33 7.25 -5.84
CA GLU A 60 -3.76 8.52 -6.30
C GLU A 60 -2.97 8.38 -7.61
N ASP A 61 -2.63 9.52 -8.22
CA ASP A 61 -1.84 9.58 -9.46
C ASP A 61 -0.46 8.94 -9.30
N THR A 62 -0.08 8.10 -10.27
CA THR A 62 1.13 7.27 -10.25
C THR A 62 2.36 7.96 -10.82
N LYS A 63 2.21 9.13 -11.44
CA LYS A 63 3.32 9.92 -12.01
C LYS A 63 4.11 10.64 -10.91
N LYS A 64 4.87 9.87 -10.14
CA LYS A 64 5.71 10.34 -9.04
C LYS A 64 7.11 9.76 -9.12
N GLU A 65 8.06 10.41 -8.46
CA GLU A 65 9.41 9.88 -8.28
C GLU A 65 9.40 8.90 -7.09
N TRP A 66 9.09 7.64 -7.35
CA TRP A 66 8.98 6.62 -6.32
C TRP A 66 10.34 6.34 -5.66
N SER A 67 10.34 6.27 -4.33
CA SER A 67 11.55 5.91 -3.59
C SER A 67 11.75 4.41 -3.64
N HIS A 68 12.89 3.99 -4.18
CA HIS A 68 13.26 2.59 -4.19
C HIS A 68 14.30 2.28 -3.12
N ALA A 69 14.29 1.05 -2.61
CA ALA A 69 15.32 0.61 -1.67
C ALA A 69 16.71 0.67 -2.35
N PRO A 70 17.78 1.00 -1.59
CA PRO A 70 19.15 0.90 -2.09
C PRO A 70 19.43 -0.49 -2.67
N GLY A 71 20.00 -0.55 -3.87
CA GLY A 71 20.31 -1.82 -4.56
C GLY A 71 19.15 -2.46 -5.32
N SER A 72 17.98 -1.81 -5.37
CA SER A 72 16.91 -2.21 -6.29
C SER A 72 17.31 -1.93 -7.73
N ARG A 73 16.73 -2.66 -8.70
CA ARG A 73 16.98 -2.44 -10.15
C ARG A 73 16.61 -1.03 -10.64
N TYR A 74 15.94 -0.24 -9.80
CA TYR A 74 15.46 1.11 -10.09
C TYR A 74 16.17 2.18 -9.26
N SER A 75 17.11 1.83 -8.36
CA SER A 75 18.03 2.80 -7.76
C SER A 75 19.15 3.09 -8.76
N ARG A 76 19.02 4.20 -9.50
CA ARG A 76 20.12 4.80 -10.26
C ARG A 76 20.75 5.93 -9.46
#